data_AF-A0A518KC75-F1
#
_entry.id   AF-A0A518KC75-F1
#
_cell.length_a   1.000
_cell.length_b   1.000
_cell.length_c   1.000
_cell.angle_alpha   90.00
_cell.angle_beta   90.00
_cell.angle_gamma   90.00
#
_symmetry.space_group_name_H-M   'P 1'
#
loop_
_entity.id
_entity.type
_entity.pdbx_description
1 polymer ?
#
loop_
_entity_poly.entity_id
_entity_poly.type
_entity_poly.pdbx_seq_one_letter_code
_entity_poly.pdbx_strand_id
1 'polypeptide(L)'
;MATAHRSPGTASTATYQTESPAEALARIRSGASRNDLAAVFAFADCGIDPFDVRPRQNVLTFRAWQALGRRVAKGATSVRVEVWIPTRGKSTDDDSSRGSDASIGGAAARDGLRLKTAFLFHESQTVPADAPAGARPSAWNNPRLVKPGTHDAA
;
A
#
# COMPACT_ATOMS: atom_id res chain seq x y z
N MET A 1 49.99 9.65 -21.80
CA MET A 1 48.53 9.62 -22.05
C MET A 1 47.87 8.99 -20.83
N ALA A 2 47.25 9.78 -19.96
CA ALA A 2 46.68 9.32 -18.69
C ALA A 2 45.16 9.11 -18.83
N THR A 3 44.72 7.86 -18.74
CA THR A 3 43.30 7.47 -18.81
C THR A 3 42.63 7.74 -17.46
N ALA A 4 41.75 8.74 -17.41
CA ALA A 4 40.95 9.04 -16.24
C ALA A 4 39.83 7.99 -16.08
N HIS A 5 39.89 7.19 -15.01
CA HIS A 5 38.81 6.32 -14.59
C HIS A 5 37.70 7.16 -13.95
N ARG A 6 36.53 7.16 -14.59
CA ARG A 6 35.32 7.84 -14.11
C ARG A 6 34.62 6.95 -13.07
N SER A 7 34.64 7.37 -11.81
CA SER A 7 33.90 6.71 -10.72
C SER A 7 32.39 6.71 -11.00
N PRO A 8 31.66 5.60 -10.77
CA PRO A 8 30.21 5.60 -10.87
C PRO A 8 29.60 6.34 -9.69
N GLY A 9 28.72 7.29 -9.99
CA GLY A 9 27.93 8.03 -8.99
C GLY A 9 27.05 7.08 -8.19
N THR A 10 27.12 7.19 -6.86
CA THR A 10 26.23 6.54 -5.92
C THR A 10 24.81 7.06 -6.13
N ALA A 11 23.94 6.22 -6.68
CA ALA A 11 22.51 6.48 -6.71
C ALA A 11 22.00 6.57 -5.26
N SER A 12 21.48 7.73 -4.87
CA SER A 12 20.81 7.94 -3.60
C SER A 12 19.53 7.11 -3.57
N THR A 13 19.58 5.94 -2.93
CA THR A 13 18.40 5.11 -2.65
C THR A 13 17.52 5.88 -1.69
N ALA A 14 16.50 6.58 -2.22
CA ALA A 14 15.48 7.21 -1.42
C ALA A 14 14.90 6.17 -0.45
N THR A 15 15.18 6.34 0.85
CA THR A 15 14.66 5.51 1.93
C THR A 15 13.15 5.71 1.99
N TYR A 16 12.41 4.84 1.29
CA TYR A 16 10.96 4.75 1.45
C TYR A 16 10.69 4.24 2.86
N GLN A 17 10.40 5.16 3.78
CA GLN A 17 9.90 4.85 5.12
C GLN A 17 8.72 3.90 4.96
N THR A 18 8.97 2.64 5.30
CA THR A 18 8.02 1.56 5.17
C THR A 18 7.15 1.60 6.42
N GLU A 19 5.95 2.20 6.29
CA GLU A 19 4.88 2.16 7.31
C GLU A 19 4.80 0.79 7.98
N SER A 20 4.85 0.73 9.30
CA SER A 20 4.77 -0.52 10.05
C SER A 20 3.40 -1.20 9.87
N PRO A 21 3.29 -2.53 10.04
CA PRO A 21 1.99 -3.22 9.99
C PRO A 21 0.95 -2.61 10.93
N ALA A 22 1.36 -2.29 12.16
CA ALA A 22 0.47 -1.72 13.18
C ALA A 22 -0.07 -0.34 12.77
N GLU A 23 0.80 0.54 12.25
CA GLU A 23 0.38 1.85 11.73
C GLU A 23 -0.57 1.72 10.54
N ALA A 24 -0.31 0.78 9.63
CA ALA A 24 -1.17 0.53 8.49
C ALA A 24 -2.58 0.08 8.91
N LEU A 25 -2.68 -0.76 9.94
CA LEU A 25 -3.97 -1.19 10.50
C LEU A 25 -4.68 -0.04 11.21
N ALA A 26 -3.96 0.72 12.03
CA ALA A 26 -4.51 1.89 12.73
C ALA A 26 -5.06 2.92 11.74
N ARG A 27 -4.32 3.23 10.68
CA ARG A 27 -4.72 4.17 9.62
C ARG A 27 -5.97 3.73 8.86
N ILE A 28 -6.09 2.42 8.56
CA ILE A 28 -7.30 1.91 7.90
C ILE A 28 -8.53 2.06 8.80
N ARG A 29 -8.37 1.89 10.12
CA ARG A 29 -9.47 1.93 11.08
C ARG A 29 -9.83 3.34 11.55
N SER A 30 -8.90 4.30 11.47
CA SER A 30 -9.03 5.61 12.13
C SER A 30 -9.92 6.63 11.41
N GLY A 31 -10.59 6.31 10.31
CA GLY A 31 -11.49 7.27 9.66
C GLY A 31 -12.38 6.69 8.58
N ALA A 32 -13.51 7.35 8.30
CA ALA A 32 -14.42 7.04 7.19
C ALA A 32 -13.86 7.55 5.86
N SER A 33 -14.00 6.77 4.79
CA SER A 33 -13.46 7.07 3.46
C SER A 33 -14.52 6.79 2.41
N ARG A 34 -14.62 7.68 1.41
CA ARG A 34 -15.44 7.44 0.22
C ARG A 34 -15.00 6.20 -0.56
N ASN A 35 -13.79 5.69 -0.30
CA ASN A 35 -13.26 4.48 -0.93
C ASN A 35 -13.93 3.19 -0.43
N ASP A 36 -14.67 3.22 0.67
CA ASP A 36 -15.34 2.03 1.21
C ASP A 36 -16.38 1.48 0.22
N LEU A 37 -17.22 2.36 -0.32
CA LEU A 37 -18.22 1.98 -1.33
C LEU A 37 -17.55 1.50 -2.63
N ALA A 38 -16.48 2.17 -3.05
CA ALA A 38 -15.70 1.76 -4.22
C ALA A 38 -15.10 0.36 -4.04
N ALA A 39 -14.62 0.04 -2.83
CA ALA A 39 -14.13 -1.30 -2.50
C ALA A 39 -15.27 -2.33 -2.56
N VAL A 40 -16.44 -2.02 -2.00
CA VAL A 40 -17.62 -2.92 -2.06
C VAL A 40 -17.96 -3.28 -3.50
N PHE A 41 -18.14 -2.29 -4.38
CA PHE A 41 -18.47 -2.55 -5.79
C PHE A 41 -17.36 -3.31 -6.51
N ALA A 42 -16.09 -2.95 -6.30
CA ALA A 42 -14.98 -3.63 -6.97
C ALA A 42 -14.84 -5.11 -6.55
N PHE A 43 -15.09 -5.43 -5.28
CA PHE A 43 -15.09 -6.83 -4.82
C PHE A 43 -16.36 -7.58 -5.25
N ALA A 44 -17.50 -6.89 -5.39
CA ALA A 44 -18.72 -7.46 -5.96
C ALA A 44 -18.52 -7.89 -7.41
N ASP A 45 -17.85 -7.09 -8.23
CA ASP A 45 -17.50 -7.45 -9.61
C ASP A 45 -16.58 -8.68 -9.67
N CYS A 46 -15.74 -8.87 -8.64
CA CYS A 46 -14.91 -10.05 -8.47
C CYS A 46 -15.70 -11.29 -7.97
N GLY A 47 -17.01 -11.18 -7.78
CA GLY A 47 -17.88 -12.30 -7.39
C GLY A 47 -17.92 -12.58 -5.89
N ILE A 48 -17.60 -11.60 -5.04
CA ILE A 48 -17.89 -11.65 -3.60
C ILE A 48 -19.25 -11.01 -3.38
N ASP A 49 -20.10 -11.58 -2.52
CA ASP A 49 -21.37 -10.93 -2.18
C ASP A 49 -21.10 -9.54 -1.58
N PRO A 50 -21.73 -8.45 -2.09
CA PRO A 50 -21.59 -7.11 -1.51
C PRO A 50 -21.84 -7.06 0.01
N PHE A 51 -22.72 -7.90 0.55
CA PHE A 51 -23.01 -7.98 1.98
C PHE A 51 -21.89 -8.65 2.79
N ASP A 52 -21.08 -9.48 2.13
CA ASP A 52 -19.86 -10.06 2.70
C ASP A 52 -18.67 -9.10 2.62
N VAL A 53 -18.75 -8.01 1.87
CA VAL A 53 -17.67 -7.02 1.82
C VAL A 53 -17.84 -6.00 2.94
N ARG A 54 -16.98 -6.09 3.96
CA ARG A 54 -16.93 -5.17 5.12
C ARG A 54 -15.61 -4.39 5.13
N PRO A 55 -15.57 -3.21 4.47
CA PRO A 55 -14.40 -2.35 4.47
C PRO A 55 -13.85 -2.13 5.88
N ARG A 56 -12.52 -2.12 6.01
CA ARG A 56 -11.77 -2.00 7.30
C ARG A 56 -11.87 -3.16 8.28
N GLN A 57 -12.69 -4.18 7.98
CA GLN A 57 -12.79 -5.39 8.80
C GLN A 57 -12.19 -6.57 8.06
N ASN A 58 -12.76 -6.93 6.91
CA ASN A 58 -12.33 -8.06 6.09
C ASN A 58 -11.78 -7.66 4.72
N VAL A 59 -11.71 -6.35 4.45
CA VAL A 59 -10.98 -5.79 3.31
C VAL A 59 -9.92 -4.85 3.84
N LEU A 60 -8.66 -5.26 3.71
CA LEU A 60 -7.51 -4.57 4.27
C LEU A 60 -6.35 -4.53 3.28
N THR A 61 -5.38 -3.65 3.54
CA THR A 61 -4.11 -3.66 2.80
C THR A 61 -3.23 -4.82 3.26
N PHE A 62 -2.24 -5.18 2.43
CA PHE A 62 -1.28 -6.25 2.74
C PHE A 62 -0.65 -6.12 4.13
N ARG A 63 -0.17 -4.91 4.50
CA ARG A 63 0.48 -4.69 5.81
C ARG A 63 -0.49 -4.74 6.97
N ALA A 64 -1.73 -4.29 6.78
CA ALA A 64 -2.76 -4.42 7.80
C ALA A 64 -3.13 -5.89 8.05
N TRP A 65 -3.12 -6.74 7.02
CA TRP A 65 -3.26 -8.19 7.22
C TRP A 65 -2.10 -8.80 8.00
N GLN A 66 -0.85 -8.36 7.73
CA GLN A 66 0.31 -8.80 8.51
C GLN A 66 0.18 -8.44 9.99
N ALA A 67 -0.38 -7.27 10.30
CA ALA A 67 -0.64 -6.86 11.69
C ALA A 67 -1.67 -7.76 12.39
N LEU A 68 -2.59 -8.37 11.65
CA LEU A 68 -3.56 -9.34 12.14
C LEU A 68 -3.04 -10.79 12.14
N GLY A 69 -1.73 -11.00 11.88
CA GLY A 69 -1.15 -12.35 11.83
C GLY A 69 -1.62 -13.15 10.61
N ARG A 70 -2.00 -12.47 9.52
CA ARG A 70 -2.38 -13.11 8.26
C ARG A 70 -1.49 -12.63 7.13
N ARG A 71 -1.36 -13.44 6.09
CA ARG A 71 -0.64 -13.09 4.87
C ARG A 71 -1.54 -13.27 3.66
N VAL A 72 -1.41 -12.36 2.70
CA VAL A 72 -2.08 -12.50 1.41
C VAL A 72 -1.44 -13.66 0.65
N ALA A 73 -2.26 -14.55 0.12
CA ALA A 73 -1.76 -15.71 -0.62
C ALA A 73 -1.15 -15.30 -1.96
N LYS A 74 -0.16 -16.06 -2.41
CA LYS A 74 0.56 -15.80 -3.67
C LYS A 74 -0.41 -15.95 -4.84
N GLY A 75 -0.49 -14.92 -5.70
CA GLY A 75 -1.37 -14.93 -6.87
C GLY A 75 -2.77 -14.36 -6.61
N ALA A 76 -3.07 -13.87 -5.41
CA ALA A 76 -4.30 -13.11 -5.17
C ALA A 76 -4.35 -11.83 -6.04
N THR A 77 -5.54 -11.53 -6.57
CA THR A 77 -5.83 -10.29 -7.31
C THR A 77 -6.23 -9.19 -6.34
N SER A 78 -5.65 -8.00 -6.44
CA SER A 78 -5.97 -6.86 -5.59
C SER A 78 -6.94 -5.89 -6.24
N VAL A 79 -7.74 -5.24 -5.40
CA VAL A 79 -8.50 -4.04 -5.80
C VAL A 79 -7.63 -2.80 -5.54
N ARG A 80 -7.55 -1.90 -6.52
CA ARG A 80 -6.80 -0.64 -6.42
C ARG A 80 -7.72 0.46 -5.94
N VAL A 81 -7.28 1.23 -4.96
CA VAL A 81 -7.95 2.45 -4.50
C VAL A 81 -6.94 3.58 -4.36
N GLU A 82 -7.36 4.82 -4.61
CA GLU A 82 -6.50 5.98 -4.43
C GLU A 82 -6.80 6.64 -3.09
N VAL A 83 -5.77 6.82 -2.27
CA VAL A 83 -5.88 7.41 -0.93
C VAL A 83 -5.00 8.65 -0.83
N TRP A 84 -5.53 9.70 -0.22
CA TRP A 84 -4.74 10.85 0.18
C TRP A 84 -4.08 10.57 1.52
N ILE A 85 -2.74 10.71 1.57
CA ILE A 85 -1.96 10.48 2.78
C ILE A 85 -1.30 11.81 3.18
N PRO A 86 -1.43 12.25 4.43
CA PRO A 86 -0.68 13.38 4.95
C PRO A 86 0.82 13.10 4.83
N THR A 87 1.55 14.02 4.21
CA THR A 87 3.01 14.01 4.15
C THR A 87 3.54 15.11 5.05
N ARG A 88 4.34 14.73 6.03
CA ARG A 88 5.08 15.70 6.83
C ARG A 88 6.18 16.30 5.95
N GLY A 89 6.19 17.62 5.79
CA GLY A 89 7.29 18.32 5.13
C GLY A 89 8.61 18.01 5.85
N LYS A 90 9.67 17.75 5.11
CA LYS A 90 11.01 17.63 5.70
C LYS A 90 11.39 19.02 6.21
N SER A 91 11.51 19.20 7.52
CA SER A 91 12.10 20.41 8.09
C SER A 91 13.53 20.49 7.55
N THR A 92 13.81 21.50 6.72
CA THR A 92 15.17 21.82 6.32
C THR A 92 15.83 22.53 7.49
N ASP A 93 16.31 21.76 8.47
CA ASP A 93 17.35 22.21 9.40
C ASP A 93 18.67 21.68 8.85
N ASP A 94 19.16 22.30 7.76
CA ASP A 94 20.56 22.22 7.37
C ASP A 94 20.93 23.52 6.63
N ASP A 95 22.09 24.05 7.00
CA ASP A 95 22.48 25.45 7.00
C ASP A 95 22.92 26.00 5.62
N SER A 96 22.89 27.33 5.49
CA SER A 96 23.64 28.17 4.54
C SER A 96 23.13 28.46 3.10
N SER A 97 22.60 29.69 2.99
CA SER A 97 22.91 30.73 1.98
C SER A 97 22.76 30.44 0.46
N ARG A 98 21.60 30.82 -0.08
CA ARG A 98 21.48 31.57 -1.36
C ARG A 98 20.11 32.22 -1.47
N GLY A 99 20.10 33.56 -1.52
CA GLY A 99 18.88 34.36 -1.61
C GLY A 99 18.28 34.49 -3.01
N SER A 100 17.13 35.17 -3.03
CA SER A 100 16.25 35.60 -4.13
C SER A 100 15.26 34.52 -4.59
N ASP A 101 13.94 34.72 -4.62
CA ASP A 101 13.06 35.91 -4.57
C ASP A 101 11.76 35.46 -3.85
N ALA A 102 11.39 36.20 -2.81
CA ALA A 102 10.16 36.00 -2.08
C ALA A 102 8.99 36.67 -2.82
N SER A 103 8.41 35.94 -3.77
CA SER A 103 7.11 36.29 -4.35
C SER A 103 6.00 35.46 -3.67
N ILE A 104 5.34 36.10 -2.69
CA ILE A 104 4.06 35.74 -2.06
C ILE A 104 4.00 34.37 -1.33
N GLY A 105 4.22 34.42 -0.01
CA GLY A 105 3.65 33.44 0.94
C GLY A 105 4.63 32.41 1.49
N GLY A 106 5.26 32.76 2.62
CA GLY A 106 6.36 32.04 3.27
C GLY A 106 6.19 30.52 3.43
N ALA A 107 7.31 29.83 3.23
CA ALA A 107 7.46 28.39 3.40
C ALA A 107 7.53 28.01 4.88
N ALA A 108 6.37 27.95 5.55
CA ALA A 108 6.19 26.96 6.60
C ALA A 108 6.23 25.58 5.92
N ALA A 109 6.88 24.59 6.52
CA ALA A 109 6.86 23.20 6.07
C ALA A 109 5.40 22.80 5.80
N ARG A 110 4.96 22.82 4.54
CA ARG A 110 3.57 22.57 4.23
C ARG A 110 3.38 21.07 4.39
N ASP A 111 2.70 20.69 5.47
CA ASP A 111 2.07 19.39 5.59
C ASP A 111 1.15 19.24 4.36
N GLY A 112 1.66 18.52 3.37
CA GLY A 112 0.98 18.28 2.11
C GLY A 112 0.09 17.05 2.20
N LEU A 113 -0.87 16.93 1.31
CA LEU A 113 -1.55 15.67 1.04
C LEU A 113 -0.95 15.08 -0.23
N ARG A 114 -0.51 13.82 -0.19
CA ARG A 114 -0.03 13.09 -1.36
C ARG A 114 -1.01 11.99 -1.74
N LEU A 115 -1.39 11.96 -3.01
CA LEU A 115 -2.17 10.85 -3.57
C LEU A 115 -1.28 9.60 -3.65
N LYS A 116 -1.78 8.48 -3.14
CA LYS A 116 -1.10 7.18 -3.20
C LYS A 116 -2.09 6.10 -3.59
N THR A 117 -1.67 5.21 -4.48
CA THR A 117 -2.42 3.99 -4.77
C THR A 117 -2.23 2.98 -3.63
N ALA A 118 -3.33 2.53 -3.05
CA ALA A 118 -3.38 1.42 -2.11
C ALA A 118 -4.03 0.20 -2.76
N PHE A 119 -3.57 -0.97 -2.35
CA PHE A 119 -4.08 -2.26 -2.82
C PHE A 119 -4.79 -2.95 -1.67
N LEU A 120 -6.05 -3.31 -1.90
CA LEU A 120 -6.91 -3.97 -0.94
C LEU A 120 -7.07 -5.44 -1.30
N PHE A 121 -7.21 -6.26 -0.26
CA PHE A 121 -7.41 -7.69 -0.34
C PHE A 121 -8.51 -8.10 0.64
N HIS A 122 -9.40 -8.97 0.17
CA HIS A 122 -10.43 -9.57 1.00
C HIS A 122 -9.86 -10.72 1.84
N GLU A 123 -10.46 -10.99 2.99
CA GLU A 123 -10.04 -12.04 3.92
C GLU A 123 -9.94 -13.41 3.25
N SER A 124 -10.84 -13.72 2.33
CA SER A 124 -10.85 -14.98 1.56
C SER A 124 -9.58 -15.17 0.72
N GLN A 125 -8.79 -14.12 0.50
CA GLN A 125 -7.52 -14.16 -0.25
C GLN A 125 -6.30 -14.29 0.67
N THR A 126 -6.53 -14.48 1.98
CA THR A 126 -5.46 -14.53 2.99
C THR A 126 -5.44 -15.87 3.71
N VAL A 127 -4.25 -16.26 4.15
CA VAL A 127 -4.02 -17.42 5.01
C VAL A 127 -3.42 -16.96 6.35
N PRO A 128 -3.56 -17.75 7.42
CA PRO A 128 -2.81 -17.54 8.65
C PRO A 128 -1.30 -17.43 8.38
N ALA A 129 -0.59 -16.59 9.13
CA ALA A 129 0.83 -16.36 8.89
C ALA A 129 1.69 -17.62 9.11
N ASP A 130 1.28 -18.48 10.03
CA ASP A 130 1.86 -19.78 10.38
C ASP A 130 1.52 -20.90 9.39
N ALA A 131 0.62 -20.65 8.43
CA ALA A 131 0.23 -21.65 7.45
C ALA A 131 1.43 -22.11 6.60
N PRO A 132 1.47 -23.39 6.17
CA PRO A 132 2.55 -23.91 5.35
C PRO A 132 2.67 -23.15 4.02
N ALA A 133 3.86 -23.15 3.44
CA ALA A 133 4.06 -22.59 2.10
C ALA A 133 3.14 -23.32 1.11
N GLY A 134 2.37 -22.55 0.32
CA GLY A 134 1.38 -23.12 -0.62
C GLY A 134 -0.02 -23.33 -0.04
N ALA A 135 -0.28 -22.96 1.22
CA ALA A 135 -1.63 -22.97 1.78
C ALA A 135 -2.61 -22.19 0.88
N ARG A 136 -3.69 -22.85 0.46
CA ARG A 136 -4.72 -22.30 -0.41
C ARG A 136 -5.81 -21.63 0.44
N PRO A 137 -6.04 -20.32 0.32
CA PRO A 137 -7.16 -19.68 0.98
C PRO A 137 -8.46 -19.94 0.21
N SER A 138 -9.61 -19.64 0.81
CA SER A 138 -10.93 -19.93 0.25
C SER A 138 -11.19 -19.26 -1.11
N ALA A 139 -10.53 -18.14 -1.42
CA ALA A 139 -10.61 -17.47 -2.72
C ALA A 139 -10.14 -18.33 -3.90
N TRP A 140 -9.41 -19.43 -3.69
CA TRP A 140 -8.99 -20.32 -4.77
C TRP A 140 -10.14 -21.07 -5.44
N ASN A 141 -11.34 -21.05 -4.84
CA ASN A 141 -12.55 -21.55 -5.48
C ASN A 141 -13.18 -20.52 -6.44
N ASN A 142 -12.69 -19.28 -6.46
CA ASN A 142 -13.17 -18.22 -7.34
C ASN A 142 -12.04 -17.71 -8.26
N PRO A 143 -12.07 -18.02 -9.57
CA PRO A 143 -10.99 -17.65 -10.50
C PRO A 143 -10.85 -16.14 -10.71
N ARG A 144 -11.84 -15.31 -10.33
CA ARG A 144 -11.73 -13.84 -10.44
C ARG A 144 -10.87 -13.22 -9.33
N LEU A 145 -10.71 -13.92 -8.20
CA LEU A 145 -9.92 -13.46 -7.06
C LEU A 145 -8.47 -13.92 -7.10
N VAL A 146 -8.11 -14.70 -8.11
CA VAL A 146 -6.79 -15.28 -8.32
C VAL A 146 -6.30 -14.94 -9.73
N LYS A 147 -5.00 -14.73 -9.91
CA LYS A 147 -4.42 -14.50 -11.23
C LYS A 147 -4.54 -15.75 -12.11
N PRO A 148 -4.82 -15.59 -13.42
CA PRO A 148 -4.84 -16.73 -14.34
C PRO A 148 -3.50 -17.47 -14.32
N GLY A 149 -3.55 -18.81 -14.35
CA GLY A 149 -2.37 -19.69 -14.27
C GLY A 149 -1.85 -19.99 -12.86
N THR A 150 -2.48 -19.45 -11.80
CA THR A 150 -2.08 -19.76 -10.41
C THR A 150 -2.61 -21.12 -9.93
N HIS A 151 -3.67 -21.66 -10.55
CA HIS A 151 -4.31 -22.91 -10.12
C HIS A 151 -3.44 -24.16 -10.33
N ASP A 152 -2.47 -24.09 -11.24
CA ASP A 152 -1.64 -25.24 -11.67
C ASP A 152 -0.31 -25.37 -10.90
N ALA A 153 0.00 -24.43 -10.00
CA ALA A 153 1.31 -24.34 -9.33
C ALA A 153 1.36 -25.03 -7.95
N ALA A 154 0.61 -26.11 -7.74
CA ALA A 154 0.66 -26.90 -6.50
C ALA A 154 1.47 -28.19 -6.68
#